data_AF-A0A497M561-F1
#
_entry.id   AF-A0A497M561-F1
#
_cell.length_a   1.000
_cell.length_b   1.000
_cell.length_c   1.000
_cell.angle_alpha   90.00
_cell.angle_beta   90.00
_cell.angle_gamma   90.00
#
_symmetry.space_group_name_H-M   'P 1'
#
loop_
_entity.id
_entity.type
_entity.pdbx_description
1 polymer ?
#
loop_
_entity_poly.entity_id
_entity_poly.type
_entity_poly.pdbx_seq_one_letter_code
_entity_poly.pdbx_strand_id
1 'polypeptide(L)'
;NGDIIRTATIENPQLVYGEDLVTRISLTIEEKEKLQELHNVLIEGINTIIEELCKKASINPNRIYEMTVVGNTAMHHFFMAIPPKNLALYPYVPAVKYPINIQAKKLNVKLNPSANIHVLPVIAGFVGADAVGDVLATGIYESEKTQLLIDIGTNTEIILGNKKWLIACSCASGPAFEGMHIKHGMKAVSGAIERVWINPKTYEVKYKTIDNKKPIGICGSAMIDILAELWKAKIIDFRGKFKNRINTPRYREINNKPEFVIAWRHETALNEDIVVTQDDIHEIQLAKAAIHTGCAILMKRKNIKKKQIDKILIAGTFGNYLDPVNSKIVGLIPDIPTGKIKFVGNTAGLGAKVVLISKEMRRKAEEISKKTEYLELAADPDFKVEFAHSIYIPHKNIDNFPTAKKYV
;
A
#
# COMPACT_ATOMS: atom_id res chain seq x y z
N ASN A 1 4.86 -19.07 -23.11
CA ASN A 1 5.64 -19.44 -21.91
C ASN A 1 5.31 -18.55 -20.71
N GLY A 2 4.81 -17.31 -20.91
CA GLY A 2 4.48 -16.44 -19.78
C GLY A 2 5.68 -15.66 -19.24
N ASP A 3 6.75 -15.56 -20.03
CA ASP A 3 7.94 -14.81 -19.64
C ASP A 3 7.70 -13.31 -19.78
N ILE A 4 8.25 -12.54 -18.83
CA ILE A 4 8.17 -11.08 -18.87
C ILE A 4 9.29 -10.59 -19.78
N ILE A 5 8.92 -9.93 -20.89
CA ILE A 5 9.91 -9.39 -21.84
C ILE A 5 10.46 -8.06 -21.30
N ARG A 6 9.58 -7.16 -20.84
CA ARG A 6 9.92 -5.84 -20.30
C ARG A 6 8.89 -5.41 -19.25
N THR A 7 9.30 -4.48 -18.40
CA THR A 7 8.46 -3.81 -17.41
C THR A 7 8.79 -2.32 -17.44
N ALA A 8 7.76 -1.50 -17.28
CA ALA A 8 7.85 -0.05 -17.17
C ALA A 8 6.76 0.44 -16.21
N THR A 9 6.96 1.63 -15.66
CA THR A 9 6.06 2.24 -14.69
C THR A 9 6.11 3.74 -14.90
N ILE A 10 4.95 4.39 -14.78
CA ILE A 10 4.84 5.83 -14.71
C ILE A 10 4.03 6.20 -13.48
N GLU A 11 4.16 7.46 -13.08
CA GLU A 11 3.24 8.03 -12.12
C GLU A 11 1.85 8.21 -12.73
N ASN A 12 0.79 7.98 -11.94
CA ASN A 12 -0.57 8.08 -12.44
C ASN A 12 -0.85 9.53 -12.89
N PRO A 13 -1.07 9.78 -14.19
CA PRO A 13 -1.22 11.14 -14.72
C PRO A 13 -2.50 11.82 -14.22
N GLN A 14 -3.42 11.06 -13.60
CA GLN A 14 -4.61 11.61 -12.95
C GLN A 14 -4.31 12.39 -11.65
N LEU A 15 -3.08 12.38 -11.13
CA LEU A 15 -2.72 13.13 -9.91
C LEU A 15 -3.03 14.63 -10.02
N VAL A 16 -3.00 15.20 -11.22
CA VAL A 16 -3.36 16.61 -11.46
C VAL A 16 -4.83 16.93 -11.12
N TYR A 17 -5.69 15.91 -11.02
CA TYR A 17 -7.10 16.01 -10.66
C TYR A 17 -7.35 15.67 -9.17
N GLY A 18 -6.31 15.44 -8.38
CA GLY A 18 -6.42 15.11 -6.96
C GLY A 18 -5.45 14.01 -6.54
N GLU A 19 -4.89 14.15 -5.34
CA GLU A 19 -3.95 13.19 -4.78
C GLU A 19 -4.65 11.87 -4.41
N ASP A 20 -5.87 11.95 -3.87
CA ASP A 20 -6.66 10.81 -3.43
C ASP A 20 -7.83 10.45 -4.39
N LEU A 21 -8.35 9.22 -4.23
CA LEU A 21 -9.44 8.71 -5.05
C LEU A 21 -10.77 9.42 -4.80
N VAL A 22 -11.05 9.84 -3.57
CA VAL A 22 -12.33 10.47 -3.21
C VAL A 22 -12.44 11.82 -3.89
N THR A 23 -11.39 12.63 -3.87
CA THR A 23 -11.32 13.89 -4.63
C THR A 23 -11.61 13.68 -6.10
N ARG A 24 -10.98 12.68 -6.74
CA ARG A 24 -11.23 12.38 -8.16
C ARG A 24 -12.66 11.91 -8.42
N ILE A 25 -13.23 11.08 -7.55
CA ILE A 25 -14.64 10.65 -7.69
C ILE A 25 -15.57 11.85 -7.58
N SER A 26 -15.36 12.74 -6.60
CA SER A 26 -16.16 13.96 -6.42
C SER A 26 -16.17 14.84 -7.66
N LEU A 27 -15.03 15.04 -8.32
CA LEU A 27 -14.96 15.78 -9.58
C LEU A 27 -15.87 15.19 -10.66
N THR A 28 -15.96 13.86 -10.76
CA THR A 28 -16.87 13.21 -11.74
C THR A 28 -18.35 13.32 -11.39
N ILE A 29 -18.67 13.64 -10.14
CA ILE A 29 -20.04 13.87 -9.67
C ILE A 29 -20.46 15.31 -9.97
N GLU A 30 -19.55 16.25 -9.77
CA GLU A 30 -19.76 17.68 -10.01
C GLU A 30 -19.83 18.01 -11.51
N GLU A 31 -18.92 17.43 -12.30
CA GLU A 31 -18.80 17.69 -13.74
C GLU A 31 -18.77 16.36 -14.50
N LYS A 32 -19.76 16.13 -15.38
CA LYS A 32 -19.90 14.85 -16.10
C LYS A 32 -18.73 14.60 -17.06
N GLU A 33 -18.17 15.67 -17.60
CA GLU A 33 -17.05 15.69 -18.53
C GLU A 33 -15.75 15.18 -17.87
N LYS A 34 -15.61 15.37 -16.55
CA LYS A 34 -14.40 14.95 -15.81
C LYS A 34 -14.16 13.47 -15.81
N LEU A 35 -15.21 12.65 -15.90
CA LEU A 35 -15.05 11.20 -16.07
C LEU A 35 -14.30 10.87 -17.37
N GLN A 36 -14.65 11.54 -18.45
CA GLN A 36 -13.99 11.33 -19.74
C GLN A 36 -12.57 11.89 -19.75
N GLU A 37 -12.32 13.04 -19.11
CA GLU A 37 -10.97 13.58 -18.93
C GLU A 37 -10.07 12.62 -18.14
N LEU A 38 -10.53 12.14 -16.97
CA LEU A 38 -9.81 11.18 -16.14
C LEU A 38 -9.52 9.88 -16.89
N HIS A 39 -10.49 9.39 -17.68
CA HIS A 39 -10.30 8.23 -18.55
C HIS A 39 -9.22 8.50 -19.60
N ASN A 40 -9.34 9.59 -20.37
CA ASN A 40 -8.43 9.91 -21.46
C ASN A 40 -6.98 10.05 -20.96
N VAL A 41 -6.78 10.80 -19.86
CA VAL A 41 -5.46 11.03 -19.27
C VAL A 41 -4.83 9.71 -18.78
N LEU A 42 -5.62 8.82 -18.19
CA LEU A 42 -5.16 7.48 -17.80
C LEU A 42 -4.77 6.63 -19.02
N ILE A 43 -5.59 6.63 -20.06
CA ILE A 43 -5.32 5.88 -21.31
C ILE A 43 -4.09 6.43 -22.02
N GLU A 44 -3.85 7.74 -22.04
CA GLU A 44 -2.65 8.36 -22.58
C GLU A 44 -1.38 7.92 -21.83
N GLY A 45 -1.44 7.87 -20.49
CA GLY A 45 -0.36 7.31 -19.69
C GLY A 45 -0.07 5.83 -20.01
N ILE A 46 -1.12 5.01 -20.11
CA ILE A 46 -1.02 3.60 -20.51
C ILE A 46 -0.41 3.46 -21.90
N ASN A 47 -0.85 4.28 -22.87
CA ASN A 47 -0.34 4.28 -24.23
C ASN A 47 1.14 4.67 -24.30
N THR A 48 1.57 5.62 -23.47
CA THR A 48 2.99 6.01 -23.35
C THR A 48 3.85 4.83 -22.87
N ILE A 49 3.37 4.09 -21.85
CA ILE A 49 4.05 2.88 -21.37
C ILE A 49 4.10 1.81 -22.46
N ILE A 50 2.99 1.56 -23.16
CA ILE A 50 2.92 0.57 -24.23
C ILE A 50 3.94 0.88 -25.32
N GLU A 51 4.02 2.14 -25.75
CA GLU A 51 4.96 2.60 -26.76
C GLU A 51 6.42 2.39 -26.32
N GLU A 52 6.74 2.78 -25.08
CA GLU A 52 8.07 2.59 -24.49
C GLU A 52 8.47 1.11 -24.46
N LEU A 53 7.58 0.24 -23.97
CA LEU A 53 7.80 -1.20 -23.87
C LEU A 53 7.97 -1.84 -25.25
N CYS A 54 7.11 -1.48 -26.21
CA CYS A 54 7.16 -1.97 -27.58
C CYS A 54 8.47 -1.56 -28.26
N LYS A 55 8.92 -0.31 -28.07
CA LYS A 55 10.20 0.18 -28.59
C LYS A 55 11.38 -0.57 -27.98
N LYS A 56 11.42 -0.72 -26.66
CA LYS A 56 12.49 -1.45 -25.92
C LYS A 56 12.54 -2.95 -26.21
N ALA A 57 11.42 -3.54 -26.64
CA ALA A 57 11.31 -4.95 -27.01
C ALA A 57 11.39 -5.18 -28.53
N SER A 58 11.41 -4.13 -29.34
CA SER A 58 11.29 -4.20 -30.80
C SER A 58 10.05 -4.97 -31.27
N ILE A 59 8.92 -4.77 -30.59
CA ILE A 59 7.62 -5.40 -30.88
C ILE A 59 6.69 -4.36 -31.48
N ASN A 60 6.00 -4.69 -32.57
CA ASN A 60 4.92 -3.87 -33.11
C ASN A 60 3.68 -3.97 -32.18
N PRO A 61 3.10 -2.86 -31.69
CA PRO A 61 1.91 -2.89 -30.82
C PRO A 61 0.72 -3.67 -31.42
N ASN A 62 0.58 -3.72 -32.75
CA ASN A 62 -0.45 -4.49 -33.44
C ASN A 62 -0.29 -6.02 -33.30
N ARG A 63 0.81 -6.50 -32.70
CA ARG A 63 1.04 -7.91 -32.37
C ARG A 63 0.67 -8.24 -30.91
N ILE A 64 0.12 -7.29 -30.17
CA ILE A 64 -0.41 -7.51 -28.83
C ILE A 64 -1.92 -7.71 -28.94
N TYR A 65 -2.39 -8.91 -28.64
CA TYR A 65 -3.78 -9.33 -28.84
C TYR A 65 -4.60 -9.43 -27.55
N GLU A 66 -3.94 -9.35 -26.39
CA GLU A 66 -4.57 -9.52 -25.09
C GLU A 66 -3.88 -8.61 -24.07
N MET A 67 -4.67 -7.93 -23.24
CA MET A 67 -4.23 -7.15 -22.10
C MET A 67 -5.08 -7.55 -20.90
N THR A 68 -4.48 -7.65 -19.72
CA THR A 68 -5.23 -7.83 -18.47
C THR A 68 -5.01 -6.63 -17.57
N VAL A 69 -6.09 -6.13 -16.96
CA VAL A 69 -6.08 -4.91 -16.15
C VAL A 69 -6.63 -5.23 -14.77
N VAL A 70 -5.91 -4.74 -13.76
CA VAL A 70 -6.28 -4.79 -12.34
C VAL A 70 -6.07 -3.40 -11.74
N GLY A 71 -6.77 -3.14 -10.64
CA GLY A 71 -6.68 -1.90 -9.89
C GLY A 71 -7.86 -1.78 -8.94
N ASN A 72 -7.76 -0.84 -8.00
CA ASN A 72 -8.85 -0.57 -7.09
C ASN A 72 -10.11 -0.18 -7.85
N THR A 73 -11.26 -0.28 -7.19
CA THR A 73 -12.57 -0.12 -7.83
C THR A 73 -12.74 1.23 -8.52
N ALA A 74 -12.20 2.32 -7.97
CA ALA A 74 -12.27 3.64 -8.61
C ALA A 74 -11.43 3.69 -9.90
N MET A 75 -10.18 3.22 -9.85
CA MET A 75 -9.30 3.12 -11.02
C MET A 75 -9.88 2.21 -12.11
N HIS A 76 -10.52 1.11 -11.71
CA HIS A 76 -11.26 0.21 -12.58
C HIS A 76 -12.40 0.93 -13.33
N HIS A 77 -13.15 1.79 -12.63
CA HIS A 77 -14.24 2.57 -13.21
C HIS A 77 -13.71 3.67 -14.14
N PHE A 78 -12.67 4.41 -13.73
CA PHE A 78 -12.03 5.43 -14.58
C PHE A 78 -11.44 4.82 -15.86
N PHE A 79 -10.77 3.68 -15.75
CA PHE A 79 -10.20 2.99 -16.92
C PHE A 79 -11.25 2.62 -17.97
N MET A 80 -12.47 2.27 -17.55
CA MET A 80 -13.55 1.91 -18.47
C MET A 80 -14.55 3.04 -18.74
N ALA A 81 -14.29 4.25 -18.23
CA ALA A 81 -15.21 5.38 -18.27
C ALA A 81 -16.62 5.04 -17.70
N ILE A 82 -16.68 4.22 -16.66
CA ILE A 82 -17.92 3.88 -15.94
C ILE A 82 -18.12 4.90 -14.80
N PRO A 83 -19.31 5.51 -14.66
CA PRO A 83 -19.57 6.46 -13.58
C PRO A 83 -19.33 5.87 -12.17
N PRO A 84 -18.42 6.44 -11.36
CA PRO A 84 -18.08 5.92 -10.04
C PRO A 84 -18.90 6.58 -8.91
N LYS A 85 -19.95 7.36 -9.23
CA LYS A 85 -20.72 8.17 -8.26
C LYS A 85 -21.10 7.40 -6.97
N ASN A 86 -21.54 6.16 -7.10
CA ASN A 86 -21.99 5.36 -5.97
C ASN A 86 -20.84 4.89 -5.06
N LEU A 87 -19.57 5.05 -5.45
CA LEU A 87 -18.41 4.81 -4.60
C LEU A 87 -18.19 5.92 -3.56
N ALA A 88 -18.73 7.13 -3.79
CA ALA A 88 -18.69 8.23 -2.82
C ALA A 88 -19.91 8.24 -1.87
N LEU A 89 -20.92 7.41 -2.13
CA LEU A 89 -22.19 7.42 -1.40
C LEU A 89 -22.39 6.09 -0.69
N TYR A 90 -22.56 6.11 0.64
CA TYR A 90 -22.92 4.91 1.39
C TYR A 90 -24.16 4.24 0.76
N PRO A 91 -24.14 2.92 0.47
CA PRO A 91 -23.20 1.90 0.96
C PRO A 91 -22.04 1.55 0.00
N TYR A 92 -21.51 2.54 -0.73
CA TYR A 92 -20.28 2.46 -1.54
C TYR A 92 -20.33 1.39 -2.64
N VAL A 93 -21.47 1.29 -3.32
CA VAL A 93 -21.74 0.17 -4.25
C VAL A 93 -21.10 0.44 -5.61
N PRO A 94 -20.21 -0.44 -6.11
CA PRO A 94 -19.69 -0.30 -7.47
C PRO A 94 -20.77 -0.53 -8.53
N ALA A 95 -20.68 0.18 -9.66
CA ALA A 95 -21.62 0.01 -10.76
C ALA A 95 -21.46 -1.37 -11.43
N VAL A 96 -20.24 -1.90 -11.47
CA VAL A 96 -19.94 -3.24 -11.98
C VAL A 96 -19.03 -4.01 -11.04
N LYS A 97 -19.34 -5.29 -10.82
CA LYS A 97 -18.53 -6.23 -10.01
C LYS A 97 -17.93 -7.40 -10.78
N TYR A 98 -18.51 -7.77 -11.92
CA TYR A 98 -18.13 -8.96 -12.70
C TYR A 98 -16.99 -8.64 -13.69
N PRO A 99 -16.22 -9.64 -14.17
CA PRO A 99 -15.16 -9.40 -15.14
C PRO A 99 -15.71 -8.87 -16.46
N ILE A 100 -14.95 -7.99 -17.11
CA ILE A 100 -15.35 -7.37 -18.38
C ILE A 100 -14.30 -7.65 -19.46
N ASN A 101 -14.76 -7.95 -20.68
CA ASN A 101 -13.94 -8.02 -21.88
C ASN A 101 -14.32 -6.87 -22.83
N ILE A 102 -13.37 -5.99 -23.14
CA ILE A 102 -13.57 -4.84 -24.03
C ILE A 102 -12.50 -4.87 -25.13
N GLN A 103 -12.88 -4.54 -26.36
CA GLN A 103 -11.91 -4.39 -27.44
C GLN A 103 -11.06 -3.13 -27.24
N ALA A 104 -9.75 -3.22 -27.47
CA ALA A 104 -8.81 -2.12 -27.25
C ALA A 104 -9.22 -0.81 -27.94
N LYS A 105 -9.77 -0.88 -29.17
CA LYS A 105 -10.28 0.28 -29.90
C LYS A 105 -11.39 1.05 -29.19
N LYS A 106 -12.18 0.41 -28.32
CA LYS A 106 -13.28 1.06 -27.59
C LYS A 106 -12.78 1.93 -26.43
N LEU A 107 -11.58 1.64 -25.92
CA LEU A 107 -10.93 2.39 -24.84
C LEU A 107 -9.75 3.22 -25.35
N ASN A 108 -9.56 3.33 -26.68
CA ASN A 108 -8.43 4.04 -27.29
C ASN A 108 -7.03 3.56 -26.82
N VAL A 109 -6.92 2.29 -26.43
CA VAL A 109 -5.63 1.68 -26.07
C VAL A 109 -4.89 1.25 -27.34
N LYS A 110 -3.66 1.71 -27.53
CA LYS A 110 -2.82 1.53 -28.74
C LYS A 110 -2.17 0.15 -28.81
N LEU A 111 -2.99 -0.88 -28.88
CA LEU A 111 -2.62 -2.27 -29.20
C LEU A 111 -3.19 -2.66 -30.56
N ASN A 112 -3.24 -3.96 -30.89
CA ASN A 112 -4.07 -4.40 -32.00
C ASN A 112 -5.52 -3.89 -31.79
N PRO A 113 -6.20 -3.27 -32.78
CA PRO A 113 -7.55 -2.73 -32.60
C PRO A 113 -8.59 -3.76 -32.15
N SER A 114 -8.36 -5.04 -32.44
CA SER A 114 -9.21 -6.17 -32.05
C SER A 114 -8.68 -6.91 -30.81
N ALA A 115 -7.61 -6.41 -30.17
CA ALA A 115 -7.11 -6.99 -28.93
C ALA A 115 -8.19 -6.97 -27.85
N ASN A 116 -8.24 -8.05 -27.07
CA ASN A 116 -9.11 -8.12 -25.90
C ASN A 116 -8.43 -7.49 -24.69
N ILE A 117 -9.13 -6.59 -24.01
CA ILE A 117 -8.77 -6.08 -22.71
C ILE A 117 -9.67 -6.76 -21.69
N HIS A 118 -9.08 -7.61 -20.87
CA HIS A 118 -9.74 -8.31 -19.79
C HIS A 118 -9.55 -7.56 -18.47
N VAL A 119 -10.62 -6.96 -17.96
CA VAL A 119 -10.64 -6.31 -16.66
C VAL A 119 -11.18 -7.29 -15.62
N LEU A 120 -10.41 -7.51 -14.55
CA LEU A 120 -10.79 -8.42 -13.47
C LEU A 120 -12.01 -7.90 -12.68
N PRO A 121 -12.76 -8.80 -12.01
CA PRO A 121 -13.86 -8.41 -11.14
C PRO A 121 -13.36 -7.69 -9.89
N VAL A 122 -14.25 -6.93 -9.23
CA VAL A 122 -13.98 -6.26 -7.95
C VAL A 122 -14.73 -6.93 -6.80
N ILE A 123 -14.27 -6.79 -5.57
CA ILE A 123 -14.92 -7.36 -4.38
C ILE A 123 -15.98 -6.39 -3.82
N ALA A 124 -15.65 -5.10 -3.71
CA ALA A 124 -16.52 -4.08 -3.12
C ALA A 124 -16.15 -2.66 -3.60
N GLY A 125 -16.74 -1.63 -2.99
CA GLY A 125 -16.48 -0.23 -3.34
C GLY A 125 -15.03 0.20 -3.18
N PHE A 126 -14.35 -0.29 -2.15
CA PHE A 126 -12.95 0.04 -1.86
C PHE A 126 -12.00 -1.16 -1.92
N VAL A 127 -12.49 -2.34 -2.31
CA VAL A 127 -11.66 -3.54 -2.51
C VAL A 127 -11.82 -3.99 -3.95
N GLY A 128 -10.80 -3.69 -4.76
CA GLY A 128 -10.89 -3.79 -6.21
C GLY A 128 -10.36 -5.09 -6.81
N ALA A 129 -10.00 -4.98 -8.08
CA ALA A 129 -9.49 -6.07 -8.90
C ALA A 129 -8.00 -6.34 -8.63
N ASP A 130 -7.28 -5.35 -8.10
CA ASP A 130 -5.95 -5.51 -7.52
C ASP A 130 -5.96 -6.53 -6.37
N ALA A 131 -6.86 -6.37 -5.39
CA ALA A 131 -7.00 -7.32 -4.28
C ALA A 131 -7.34 -8.74 -4.75
N VAL A 132 -8.16 -8.87 -5.81
CA VAL A 132 -8.42 -10.18 -6.44
C VAL A 132 -7.13 -10.73 -7.06
N GLY A 133 -6.35 -9.88 -7.72
CA GLY A 133 -5.01 -10.20 -8.21
C GLY A 133 -4.07 -10.68 -7.10
N ASP A 134 -4.10 -10.05 -5.94
CA ASP A 134 -3.27 -10.44 -4.79
C ASP A 134 -3.64 -11.82 -4.25
N VAL A 135 -4.94 -12.08 -4.10
CA VAL A 135 -5.45 -13.38 -3.67
C VAL A 135 -5.04 -14.48 -4.65
N LEU A 136 -5.12 -14.22 -5.95
CA LEU A 136 -4.68 -15.14 -7.00
C LEU A 136 -3.17 -15.41 -6.95
N ALA A 137 -2.37 -14.35 -6.86
CA ALA A 137 -0.91 -14.44 -6.87
C ALA A 137 -0.35 -15.15 -5.61
N THR A 138 -1.01 -14.96 -4.47
CA THR A 138 -0.56 -15.53 -3.19
C THR A 138 -1.06 -16.95 -2.95
N GLY A 139 -2.14 -17.37 -3.62
CA GLY A 139 -2.75 -18.70 -3.41
C GLY A 139 -3.38 -18.86 -2.02
N ILE A 140 -3.71 -17.76 -1.32
CA ILE A 140 -4.34 -17.83 0.01
C ILE A 140 -5.64 -18.66 0.00
N TYR A 141 -6.37 -18.64 -1.12
CA TYR A 141 -7.59 -19.42 -1.35
C TYR A 141 -7.36 -20.93 -1.55
N GLU A 142 -6.12 -21.40 -1.57
CA GLU A 142 -5.77 -22.83 -1.69
C GLU A 142 -5.30 -23.42 -0.35
N SER A 143 -4.89 -22.57 0.59
CA SER A 143 -4.35 -22.96 1.88
C SER A 143 -5.43 -23.50 2.82
N GLU A 144 -5.18 -24.63 3.50
CA GLU A 144 -6.00 -25.08 4.64
C GLU A 144 -5.89 -24.16 5.85
N LYS A 145 -4.73 -23.52 5.98
CA LYS A 145 -4.38 -22.71 7.14
C LYS A 145 -4.76 -21.25 6.93
N THR A 146 -5.12 -20.57 8.01
CA THR A 146 -5.43 -19.14 7.99
C THR A 146 -4.19 -18.31 7.73
N GLN A 147 -4.27 -17.44 6.73
CA GLN A 147 -3.24 -16.47 6.39
C GLN A 147 -3.85 -15.07 6.38
N LEU A 148 -2.99 -14.07 6.55
CA LEU A 148 -3.34 -12.66 6.47
C LEU A 148 -2.50 -12.04 5.35
N LEU A 149 -3.16 -11.46 4.37
CA LEU A 149 -2.55 -10.72 3.27
C LEU A 149 -2.81 -9.23 3.49
N ILE A 150 -1.77 -8.42 3.35
CA ILE A 150 -1.80 -6.97 3.52
C ILE A 150 -1.12 -6.37 2.29
N ASP A 151 -1.87 -5.76 1.39
CA ASP A 151 -1.31 -4.97 0.28
C ASP A 151 -1.20 -3.51 0.69
N ILE A 152 0.03 -3.02 0.82
CA ILE A 152 0.31 -1.66 1.32
C ILE A 152 0.54 -0.73 0.13
N GLY A 153 -0.41 0.17 -0.09
CA GLY A 153 -0.29 1.36 -0.94
C GLY A 153 -0.92 2.59 -0.28
N THR A 154 -1.36 3.55 -1.09
CA THR A 154 -2.13 4.73 -0.64
C THR A 154 -3.35 4.30 0.19
N ASN A 155 -4.05 3.26 -0.29
CA ASN A 155 -4.98 2.47 0.49
C ASN A 155 -4.29 1.15 0.86
N THR A 156 -4.72 0.56 1.96
CA THR A 156 -4.24 -0.77 2.36
C THR A 156 -5.38 -1.76 2.34
N GLU A 157 -5.32 -2.72 1.42
CA GLU A 157 -6.23 -3.84 1.34
C GLU A 157 -5.75 -4.97 2.24
N ILE A 158 -6.64 -5.46 3.10
CA ILE A 158 -6.34 -6.53 4.04
C ILE A 158 -7.29 -7.68 3.78
N ILE A 159 -6.74 -8.86 3.53
CA ILE A 159 -7.49 -10.09 3.28
C ILE A 159 -7.09 -11.14 4.31
N LEU A 160 -8.04 -11.61 5.09
CA LEU A 160 -7.86 -12.72 6.03
C LEU A 160 -8.62 -13.93 5.51
N GLY A 161 -7.98 -15.10 5.49
CA GLY A 161 -8.70 -16.34 5.20
C GLY A 161 -7.86 -17.53 4.82
N ASN A 162 -8.52 -18.46 4.14
CA ASN A 162 -8.02 -19.76 3.72
C ASN A 162 -8.92 -20.30 2.59
N LYS A 163 -8.79 -21.57 2.22
CA LYS A 163 -9.58 -22.18 1.15
C LYS A 163 -11.09 -22.22 1.37
N LYS A 164 -11.56 -22.11 2.61
CA LYS A 164 -12.99 -22.23 2.98
C LYS A 164 -13.70 -20.88 3.00
N TRP A 165 -12.99 -19.82 3.37
CA TRP A 165 -13.54 -18.49 3.52
C TRP A 165 -12.47 -17.42 3.33
N LEU A 166 -12.88 -16.26 2.81
CA LEU A 166 -12.08 -15.05 2.69
C LEU A 166 -12.92 -13.87 3.21
N ILE A 167 -12.31 -12.99 3.98
CA ILE A 167 -12.88 -11.69 4.36
C ILE A 167 -11.86 -10.60 4.03
N ALA A 168 -12.32 -9.48 3.48
CA ALA A 168 -11.48 -8.36 3.10
C ALA A 168 -12.03 -7.03 3.63
N CYS A 169 -11.13 -6.11 3.92
CA CYS A 169 -11.45 -4.69 4.11
C CYS A 169 -10.39 -3.83 3.41
N SER A 170 -10.72 -2.56 3.16
CA SER A 170 -9.74 -1.54 2.76
C SER A 170 -9.62 -0.53 3.89
N CYS A 171 -8.40 -0.07 4.11
CA CYS A 171 -8.06 0.89 5.15
C CYS A 171 -7.52 2.16 4.48
N ALA A 172 -8.02 3.33 4.89
CA ALA A 172 -7.46 4.62 4.52
C ALA A 172 -6.17 4.87 5.31
N SER A 173 -5.09 4.18 4.94
CA SER A 173 -3.75 4.37 5.52
C SER A 173 -3.12 5.71 5.12
N GLY A 174 -3.60 6.31 4.02
CA GLY A 174 -3.03 7.53 3.48
C GLY A 174 -1.68 7.30 2.80
N PRO A 175 -1.16 8.30 2.09
CA PRO A 175 0.04 8.17 1.28
C PRO A 175 1.34 8.33 2.09
N ALA A 176 1.29 8.32 3.43
CA ALA A 176 2.45 8.51 4.29
C ALA A 176 3.57 7.47 4.04
N PHE A 177 3.20 6.21 3.75
CA PHE A 177 4.17 5.17 3.39
C PHE A 177 4.76 5.33 1.99
N GLU A 178 4.16 6.15 1.13
CA GLU A 178 4.72 6.56 -0.16
C GLU A 178 5.60 7.82 -0.04
N GLY A 179 5.73 8.36 1.18
CA GLY A 179 6.55 9.54 1.48
C GLY A 179 5.80 10.86 1.39
N MET A 180 4.51 10.86 1.05
CA MET A 180 3.69 12.07 1.01
C MET A 180 3.32 12.53 2.43
N HIS A 181 3.14 13.84 2.63
CA HIS A 181 2.90 14.48 3.93
C HIS A 181 4.01 14.29 4.97
N ILE A 182 5.16 13.76 4.56
CA ILE A 182 6.37 13.64 5.38
C ILE A 182 7.39 14.66 4.87
N LYS A 183 7.95 15.52 5.74
CA LYS A 183 8.81 16.67 5.36
C LYS A 183 9.93 16.33 4.39
N HIS A 184 10.64 15.22 4.65
CA HIS A 184 11.68 14.69 3.75
C HIS A 184 11.30 13.30 3.22
N GLY A 185 10.01 13.01 3.15
CA GLY A 185 9.50 11.74 2.63
C GLY A 185 9.57 11.69 1.11
N MET A 186 9.80 10.49 0.59
CA MET A 186 9.79 10.24 -0.85
C MET A 186 9.52 8.77 -1.18
N LYS A 187 9.25 8.49 -2.45
CA LYS A 187 9.16 7.11 -2.96
C LYS A 187 10.51 6.41 -2.90
N ALA A 188 10.49 5.08 -2.91
CA ALA A 188 11.69 4.25 -2.93
C ALA A 188 12.41 4.33 -4.30
N VAL A 189 13.31 5.31 -4.43
CA VAL A 189 14.16 5.56 -5.61
C VAL A 189 15.63 5.66 -5.20
N SER A 190 16.54 5.66 -6.18
CA SER A 190 17.99 5.80 -5.96
C SER A 190 18.32 6.97 -5.02
N GLY A 191 19.06 6.71 -3.94
CA GLY A 191 19.38 7.70 -2.92
C GLY A 191 18.32 7.91 -1.83
N ALA A 192 17.13 7.30 -1.90
CA ALA A 192 16.20 7.31 -0.77
C ALA A 192 16.76 6.44 0.38
N ILE A 193 16.68 6.93 1.61
CA ILE A 193 17.00 6.14 2.81
C ILE A 193 15.95 5.04 2.97
N GLU A 194 16.38 3.78 3.01
CA GLU A 194 15.51 2.59 3.06
C GLU A 194 15.53 1.84 4.38
N ARG A 195 16.61 2.00 5.17
CA ARG A 195 16.79 1.36 6.48
C ARG A 195 17.48 2.32 7.45
N VAL A 196 17.08 2.29 8.72
CA VAL A 196 17.66 3.14 9.77
C VAL A 196 17.90 2.35 11.05
N TRP A 197 19.00 2.65 11.74
CA TRP A 197 19.34 2.17 13.07
C TRP A 197 19.80 3.33 13.93
N ILE A 198 19.35 3.40 15.20
CA ILE A 198 19.78 4.44 16.14
C ILE A 198 20.42 3.78 17.34
N ASN A 199 21.63 4.20 17.69
CA ASN A 199 22.28 3.72 18.90
C ASN A 199 21.57 4.31 20.15
N PRO A 200 21.00 3.50 21.06
CA PRO A 200 20.22 4.02 22.19
C PRO A 200 21.06 4.74 23.25
N LYS A 201 22.40 4.62 23.20
CA LYS A 201 23.32 5.27 24.16
C LYS A 201 23.92 6.56 23.60
N THR A 202 24.33 6.55 22.33
CA THR A 202 25.01 7.69 21.71
C THR A 202 24.10 8.53 20.82
N TYR A 203 22.91 8.02 20.49
CA TYR A 203 21.99 8.57 19.51
C TYR A 203 22.57 8.69 18.08
N GLU A 204 23.71 8.05 17.81
CA GLU A 204 24.27 8.00 16.47
C GLU A 204 23.38 7.19 15.53
N VAL A 205 23.18 7.73 14.34
CA VAL A 205 22.31 7.18 13.31
C VAL A 205 23.15 6.47 12.26
N LYS A 206 22.76 5.25 11.91
CA LYS A 206 23.23 4.55 10.72
C LYS A 206 22.06 4.32 9.80
N TYR A 207 22.29 4.44 8.49
CA TYR A 207 21.25 4.21 7.49
C TYR A 207 21.82 3.52 6.25
N LYS A 208 20.92 2.95 5.43
CA LYS A 208 21.21 2.51 4.06
C LYS A 208 20.34 3.28 3.08
N THR A 209 20.88 3.52 1.90
CA THR A 209 20.18 4.15 0.79
C THR A 209 20.09 3.19 -0.38
N ILE A 210 19.03 3.33 -1.18
CA ILE A 210 18.88 2.59 -2.44
C ILE A 210 20.05 2.95 -3.37
N ASP A 211 20.64 1.94 -4.00
CA ASP A 211 21.85 2.00 -4.84
C ASP A 211 23.11 2.56 -4.15
N ASN A 212 23.13 2.62 -2.80
CA ASN A 212 24.23 3.20 -2.02
C ASN A 212 24.62 4.62 -2.46
N LYS A 213 23.66 5.42 -2.92
CA LYS A 213 23.87 6.83 -3.28
C LYS A 213 23.76 7.74 -2.06
N LYS A 214 24.25 8.99 -2.19
CA LYS A 214 24.05 10.00 -1.14
C LYS A 214 22.54 10.18 -0.87
N PRO A 215 22.12 10.32 0.40
CA PRO A 215 20.72 10.43 0.74
C PRO A 215 20.09 11.70 0.18
N ILE A 216 18.87 11.55 -0.33
CA ILE A 216 18.03 12.65 -0.84
C ILE A 216 16.62 12.68 -0.22
N GLY A 217 16.38 11.85 0.79
CA GLY A 217 15.10 11.77 1.49
C GLY A 217 14.92 10.42 2.15
N ILE A 218 13.72 10.19 2.69
CA ILE A 218 13.35 9.02 3.50
C ILE A 218 12.20 8.30 2.80
N CYS A 219 12.36 7.02 2.48
CA CYS A 219 11.23 6.24 1.99
C CYS A 219 10.43 5.63 3.15
N GLY A 220 9.21 5.18 2.86
CA GLY A 220 8.32 4.75 3.93
C GLY A 220 8.82 3.55 4.75
N SER A 221 9.62 2.63 4.20
CA SER A 221 10.22 1.54 4.98
C SER A 221 11.18 2.08 6.04
N ALA A 222 11.94 3.12 5.70
CA ALA A 222 12.79 3.81 6.65
C ALA A 222 11.98 4.60 7.69
N MET A 223 10.81 5.14 7.35
CA MET A 223 9.94 5.78 8.36
C MET A 223 9.47 4.80 9.45
N ILE A 224 9.18 3.55 9.09
CA ILE A 224 8.88 2.49 10.06
C ILE A 224 10.10 2.18 10.94
N ASP A 225 11.29 2.07 10.34
CA ASP A 225 12.53 1.88 11.07
C ASP A 225 12.78 3.05 12.03
N ILE A 226 12.68 4.30 11.55
CA ILE A 226 12.88 5.51 12.36
C ILE A 226 11.92 5.51 13.55
N LEU A 227 10.63 5.26 13.34
CA LEU A 227 9.66 5.22 14.43
C LEU A 227 10.03 4.16 15.47
N ALA A 228 10.42 2.96 15.02
CA ALA A 228 10.85 1.88 15.90
C ALA A 228 12.13 2.23 16.66
N GLU A 229 13.13 2.78 15.98
CA GLU A 229 14.44 3.12 16.55
C GLU A 229 14.35 4.30 17.52
N LEU A 230 13.57 5.34 17.22
CA LEU A 230 13.30 6.44 18.14
C LEU A 230 12.65 5.94 19.43
N TRP A 231 11.71 4.99 19.31
CA TRP A 231 11.06 4.37 20.46
C TRP A 231 12.04 3.51 21.28
N LYS A 232 12.81 2.63 20.63
CA LYS A 232 13.85 1.79 21.27
C LYS A 232 14.92 2.62 21.98
N ALA A 233 15.31 3.76 21.39
CA ALA A 233 16.26 4.71 21.97
C ALA A 233 15.64 5.63 23.03
N LYS A 234 14.34 5.46 23.35
CA LYS A 234 13.60 6.27 24.32
C LYS A 234 13.58 7.77 23.97
N ILE A 235 13.80 8.13 22.70
CA ILE A 235 13.73 9.51 22.17
C ILE A 235 12.28 9.99 22.13
N ILE A 236 11.36 9.09 21.78
CA ILE A 236 9.91 9.32 21.85
C ILE A 236 9.28 8.50 22.96
N ASP A 237 8.11 8.92 23.43
CA ASP A 237 7.26 8.13 24.32
C ASP A 237 6.31 7.20 23.53
N PHE A 238 5.48 6.44 24.26
CA PHE A 238 4.51 5.53 23.66
C PHE A 238 3.38 6.25 22.89
N ARG A 239 3.25 7.57 23.03
CA ARG A 239 2.31 8.40 22.26
C ARG A 239 2.95 8.94 20.98
N GLY A 240 4.23 8.67 20.73
CA GLY A 240 4.98 9.21 19.61
C GLY A 240 5.52 10.63 19.86
N LYS A 241 5.43 11.15 21.09
CA LYS A 241 5.90 12.49 21.41
C LYS A 241 7.40 12.50 21.71
N PHE A 242 8.15 13.42 21.12
CA PHE A 242 9.53 13.68 21.53
C PHE A 242 9.62 14.04 23.02
N LYS A 243 10.58 13.43 23.72
CA LYS A 243 10.79 13.72 25.15
C LYS A 243 11.60 14.99 25.34
N ASN A 244 11.15 15.84 26.26
CA ASN A 244 11.92 17.01 26.68
C ASN A 244 13.21 16.51 27.36
N ARG A 245 14.40 17.00 26.94
CA ARG A 245 15.75 16.65 27.46
C ARG A 245 16.48 15.47 26.78
N ILE A 246 16.36 15.31 25.47
CA ILE A 246 17.26 14.43 24.71
C ILE A 246 18.59 15.17 24.50
N ASN A 247 19.66 14.74 25.18
CA ASN A 247 20.97 15.37 25.06
C ASN A 247 21.76 14.82 23.86
N THR A 248 21.47 15.35 22.67
CA THR A 248 22.18 15.03 21.43
C THR A 248 22.07 16.19 20.44
N PRO A 249 23.12 16.48 19.64
CA PRO A 249 23.01 17.49 18.59
C PRO A 249 21.95 17.16 17.53
N ARG A 250 21.57 15.88 17.40
CA ARG A 250 20.54 15.43 16.44
C ARG A 250 19.13 15.85 16.83
N TYR A 251 18.85 16.11 18.11
CA TYR A 251 17.56 16.61 18.54
C TYR A 251 17.62 18.13 18.66
N ARG A 252 16.69 18.81 17.99
CA ARG A 252 16.57 20.27 18.07
C ARG A 252 15.13 20.70 17.94
N GLU A 253 14.86 21.95 18.32
CA GLU A 253 13.56 22.58 18.15
C GLU A 253 13.71 23.79 17.21
N ILE A 254 12.95 23.78 16.11
CA ILE A 254 12.89 24.89 15.15
C ILE A 254 11.46 25.43 15.20
N ASN A 255 11.28 26.73 15.50
CA ASN A 255 9.96 27.36 15.64
C ASN A 255 9.02 26.61 16.60
N ASN A 256 9.55 26.17 17.76
CA ASN A 256 8.84 25.34 18.74
C ASN A 256 8.36 23.98 18.21
N LYS A 257 8.87 23.51 17.07
CA LYS A 257 8.62 22.17 16.54
C LYS A 257 9.86 21.30 16.75
N PRO A 258 9.76 20.20 17.51
CA PRO A 258 10.87 19.28 17.68
C PRO A 258 11.11 18.46 16.40
N GLU A 259 12.38 18.28 16.06
CA GLU A 259 12.84 17.41 14.98
C GLU A 259 14.10 16.65 15.37
N PHE A 260 14.32 15.51 14.70
CA PHE A 260 15.48 14.65 14.87
C PHE A 260 16.22 14.46 13.53
N VAL A 261 17.51 14.75 13.51
CA VAL A 261 18.35 14.68 12.31
C VAL A 261 18.78 13.25 12.02
N ILE A 262 18.34 12.73 10.87
CA ILE A 262 18.68 11.40 10.36
C ILE A 262 20.00 11.44 9.61
N ALA A 263 20.17 12.39 8.69
CA ALA A 263 21.41 12.61 7.94
C ALA A 263 21.76 14.10 7.91
N TRP A 264 23.02 14.42 8.20
CA TRP A 264 23.53 15.77 8.19
C TRP A 264 23.77 16.28 6.78
N ARG A 265 23.69 17.60 6.60
CA ARG A 265 23.95 18.32 5.35
C ARG A 265 25.18 17.84 4.55
N HIS A 266 26.29 17.53 5.22
CA HIS A 266 27.52 17.11 4.55
C HIS A 266 27.45 15.67 4.00
N GLU A 267 26.52 14.87 4.51
CA GLU A 267 26.25 13.50 4.07
C GLU A 267 25.29 13.48 2.86
N THR A 268 24.39 14.46 2.74
CA THR A 268 23.30 14.46 1.75
C THR A 268 23.73 14.96 0.37
N ALA A 269 22.93 14.60 -0.65
CA ALA A 269 23.06 15.16 -2.00
C ALA A 269 22.30 16.49 -2.15
N LEU A 270 21.40 16.81 -1.22
CA LEU A 270 20.58 18.03 -1.22
C LEU A 270 21.30 19.25 -0.64
N ASN A 271 22.46 19.05 0.00
CA ASN A 271 23.15 20.08 0.79
C ASN A 271 22.25 20.68 1.89
N GLU A 272 21.39 19.86 2.49
CA GLU A 272 20.57 20.19 3.67
C GLU A 272 20.47 18.97 4.61
N ASP A 273 20.08 19.21 5.86
CA ASP A 273 19.85 18.13 6.84
C ASP A 273 18.54 17.40 6.50
N ILE A 274 18.58 16.07 6.46
CA ILE A 274 17.38 15.23 6.40
C ILE A 274 16.93 14.93 7.83
N VAL A 275 15.73 15.37 8.16
CA VAL A 275 15.15 15.29 9.52
C VAL A 275 13.78 14.63 9.52
N VAL A 276 13.39 14.11 10.68
CA VAL A 276 12.02 13.68 11.00
C VAL A 276 11.45 14.58 12.08
N THR A 277 10.25 15.09 11.86
CA THR A 277 9.53 16.02 12.73
C THR A 277 8.45 15.30 13.55
N GLN A 278 7.86 16.01 14.51
CA GLN A 278 6.70 15.52 15.26
C GLN A 278 5.48 15.25 14.37
N ASP A 279 5.27 16.10 13.35
CA ASP A 279 4.16 15.98 12.40
C ASP A 279 4.36 14.71 11.55
N ASP A 280 5.59 14.44 11.09
CA ASP A 280 5.93 13.22 10.35
C ASP A 280 5.65 11.94 11.17
N ILE A 281 5.97 11.95 12.46
CA ILE A 281 5.68 10.83 13.37
C ILE A 281 4.17 10.62 13.48
N HIS A 282 3.40 11.70 13.58
CA HIS A 282 1.95 11.63 13.69
C HIS A 282 1.31 11.00 12.44
N GLU A 283 1.74 11.40 11.24
CA GLU A 283 1.26 10.83 9.98
C GLU A 283 1.51 9.31 9.90
N ILE A 284 2.71 8.85 10.28
CA ILE A 284 3.01 7.42 10.30
C ILE A 284 2.20 6.68 11.37
N GLN A 285 1.91 7.31 12.53
CA GLN A 285 1.05 6.73 13.55
C GLN A 285 -0.39 6.53 13.06
N LEU A 286 -0.94 7.49 12.31
CA LEU A 286 -2.27 7.36 11.71
C LEU A 286 -2.30 6.22 10.68
N ALA A 287 -1.32 6.21 9.79
CA ALA A 287 -1.21 5.21 8.73
C ALA A 287 -1.09 3.78 9.30
N LYS A 288 -0.18 3.57 10.27
CA LYS A 288 -0.01 2.26 10.90
C LYS A 288 -1.21 1.88 11.78
N ALA A 289 -1.90 2.85 12.39
CA ALA A 289 -3.11 2.58 13.17
C ALA A 289 -4.25 2.08 12.28
N ALA A 290 -4.42 2.65 11.08
CA ALA A 290 -5.43 2.22 10.12
C ALA A 290 -5.23 0.74 9.74
N ILE A 291 -3.99 0.36 9.40
CA ILE A 291 -3.64 -0.99 8.98
C ILE A 291 -3.82 -2.00 10.12
N HIS A 292 -3.31 -1.69 11.32
CA HIS A 292 -3.49 -2.57 12.48
C HIS A 292 -4.97 -2.74 12.83
N THR A 293 -5.77 -1.68 12.76
CA THR A 293 -7.20 -1.72 13.04
C THR A 293 -7.93 -2.67 12.09
N GLY A 294 -7.65 -2.59 10.79
CA GLY A 294 -8.21 -3.53 9.81
C GLY A 294 -7.82 -4.98 10.12
N CYS A 295 -6.53 -5.24 10.41
CA CYS A 295 -6.07 -6.56 10.83
C CYS A 295 -6.84 -7.08 12.06
N ALA A 296 -6.89 -6.27 13.12
CA ALA A 296 -7.49 -6.63 14.40
C ALA A 296 -9.00 -6.89 14.29
N ILE A 297 -9.71 -6.06 13.53
CA ILE A 297 -11.16 -6.20 13.34
C ILE A 297 -11.49 -7.43 12.49
N LEU A 298 -10.80 -7.67 11.37
CA LEU A 298 -11.04 -8.89 10.57
C LEU A 298 -10.79 -10.16 11.41
N MET A 299 -9.71 -10.16 12.20
CA MET A 299 -9.41 -11.24 13.14
C MET A 299 -10.51 -11.42 14.18
N LYS A 300 -11.01 -10.32 14.76
CA LYS A 300 -12.09 -10.33 15.76
C LYS A 300 -13.38 -10.90 15.15
N ARG A 301 -13.79 -10.43 13.97
CA ARG A 301 -15.02 -10.87 13.28
C ARG A 301 -14.98 -12.33 12.87
N LYS A 302 -13.80 -12.89 12.58
CA LYS A 302 -13.60 -14.31 12.30
C LYS A 302 -13.18 -15.15 13.51
N ASN A 303 -13.13 -14.55 14.71
CA ASN A 303 -12.69 -15.18 15.96
C ASN A 303 -11.32 -15.88 15.82
N ILE A 304 -10.39 -15.25 15.10
CA ILE A 304 -9.03 -15.74 14.85
C ILE A 304 -8.07 -15.06 15.83
N LYS A 305 -7.37 -15.86 16.64
CA LYS A 305 -6.28 -15.36 17.50
C LYS A 305 -4.98 -15.26 16.71
N LYS A 306 -4.07 -14.35 17.10
CA LYS A 306 -2.74 -14.16 16.47
C LYS A 306 -1.98 -15.49 16.27
N LYS A 307 -2.02 -16.37 17.27
CA LYS A 307 -1.38 -17.70 17.22
C LYS A 307 -1.90 -18.64 16.13
N GLN A 308 -3.12 -18.41 15.64
CA GLN A 308 -3.76 -19.21 14.59
C GLN A 308 -3.40 -18.72 13.18
N ILE A 309 -2.73 -17.56 13.06
CA ILE A 309 -2.21 -17.09 11.77
C ILE A 309 -0.96 -17.92 11.42
N ASP A 310 -1.02 -18.62 10.29
CA ASP A 310 0.11 -19.40 9.78
C ASP A 310 1.13 -18.51 9.09
N LYS A 311 0.66 -17.55 8.28
CA LYS A 311 1.51 -16.59 7.55
C LYS A 311 0.87 -15.21 7.48
N ILE A 312 1.73 -14.19 7.51
CA ILE A 312 1.39 -12.83 7.06
C ILE A 312 2.13 -12.61 5.75
N LEU A 313 1.39 -12.28 4.69
CA LEU A 313 1.90 -11.96 3.37
C LEU A 313 1.78 -10.44 3.18
N ILE A 314 2.91 -9.76 2.99
CA ILE A 314 2.95 -8.31 2.80
C ILE A 314 3.23 -8.05 1.33
N ALA A 315 2.23 -7.52 0.65
CA ALA A 315 2.26 -7.09 -0.74
C ALA A 315 2.51 -5.57 -0.85
N GLY A 316 2.70 -5.12 -2.08
CA GLY A 316 2.97 -3.73 -2.41
C GLY A 316 4.45 -3.48 -2.69
N THR A 317 4.72 -2.43 -3.46
CA THR A 317 6.10 -2.01 -3.82
C THR A 317 6.89 -1.53 -2.60
N PHE A 318 6.19 -1.05 -1.57
CA PHE A 318 6.73 -0.70 -0.26
C PHE A 318 7.30 -1.90 0.51
N GLY A 319 6.66 -3.07 0.41
CA GLY A 319 6.93 -4.21 1.28
C GLY A 319 8.36 -4.75 1.19
N ASN A 320 9.02 -4.64 0.04
CA ASN A 320 10.32 -5.29 -0.21
C ASN A 320 11.44 -4.89 0.76
N TYR A 321 11.35 -3.74 1.43
CA TYR A 321 12.40 -3.19 2.30
C TYR A 321 12.01 -3.12 3.78
N LEU A 322 10.78 -3.51 4.11
CA LEU A 322 10.25 -3.40 5.46
C LEU A 322 10.93 -4.41 6.40
N ASP A 323 11.30 -3.97 7.61
CA ASP A 323 11.82 -4.86 8.64
C ASP A 323 10.68 -5.48 9.46
N PRO A 324 10.46 -6.81 9.42
CA PRO A 324 9.36 -7.43 10.14
C PRO A 324 9.40 -7.26 11.66
N VAL A 325 10.58 -7.08 12.24
CA VAL A 325 10.71 -6.85 13.69
C VAL A 325 10.28 -5.43 14.02
N ASN A 326 10.77 -4.43 13.28
CA ASN A 326 10.36 -3.04 13.48
C ASN A 326 8.87 -2.84 13.17
N SER A 327 8.30 -3.50 12.16
CA SER A 327 6.85 -3.46 11.89
C SER A 327 6.01 -3.94 13.08
N LYS A 328 6.47 -4.97 13.79
CA LYS A 328 5.80 -5.44 15.03
C LYS A 328 6.03 -4.48 16.20
N ILE A 329 7.22 -3.91 16.29
CA ILE A 329 7.59 -2.93 17.34
C ILE A 329 6.73 -1.67 17.27
N VAL A 330 6.44 -1.17 16.06
CA VAL A 330 5.58 0.00 15.89
C VAL A 330 4.10 -0.34 15.95
N GLY A 331 3.76 -1.63 15.91
CA GLY A 331 2.39 -2.12 15.89
C GLY A 331 1.68 -1.94 14.56
N LEU A 332 2.42 -1.97 13.44
CA LEU A 332 1.85 -1.96 12.08
C LEU A 332 1.14 -3.27 11.76
N ILE A 333 1.74 -4.40 12.16
CA ILE A 333 1.24 -5.75 11.90
C ILE A 333 1.07 -6.55 13.21
N PRO A 334 0.23 -7.59 13.22
CA PRO A 334 0.10 -8.48 14.38
C PRO A 334 1.44 -9.09 14.82
N ASP A 335 1.71 -9.06 16.12
CA ASP A 335 2.92 -9.67 16.68
C ASP A 335 2.86 -11.21 16.63
N ILE A 336 3.46 -11.77 15.59
CA ILE A 336 3.65 -13.21 15.38
C ILE A 336 5.14 -13.55 15.16
N PRO A 337 5.55 -14.82 15.20
CA PRO A 337 6.92 -15.21 14.89
C PRO A 337 7.39 -14.68 13.53
N THR A 338 8.57 -14.05 13.49
CA THR A 338 9.07 -13.35 12.29
C THR A 338 9.17 -14.25 11.06
N GLY A 339 9.52 -15.54 11.23
CA GLY A 339 9.59 -16.50 10.12
C GLY A 339 8.25 -16.80 9.43
N LYS A 340 7.13 -16.33 9.98
CA LYS A 340 5.79 -16.41 9.36
C LYS A 340 5.44 -15.19 8.51
N ILE A 341 6.27 -14.14 8.51
CA ILE A 341 6.03 -12.91 7.74
C ILE A 341 6.82 -13.02 6.45
N LYS A 342 6.15 -12.84 5.31
CA LYS A 342 6.75 -12.92 3.98
C LYS A 342 6.37 -11.72 3.14
N PHE A 343 7.37 -11.12 2.51
CA PHE A 343 7.16 -10.13 1.47
C PHE A 343 6.94 -10.81 0.13
N VAL A 344 5.87 -10.42 -0.55
CA VAL A 344 5.43 -11.05 -1.81
C VAL A 344 5.47 -10.09 -3.00
N GLY A 345 5.91 -8.85 -2.78
CA GLY A 345 6.12 -7.84 -3.82
C GLY A 345 4.81 -7.36 -4.45
N ASN A 346 4.86 -7.00 -5.74
CA ASN A 346 3.69 -6.55 -6.50
C ASN A 346 2.82 -7.75 -6.92
N THR A 347 1.95 -8.20 -6.02
CA THR A 347 1.07 -9.35 -6.24
C THR A 347 -0.08 -9.02 -7.17
N ALA A 348 -0.59 -7.79 -7.21
CA ALA A 348 -1.62 -7.37 -8.16
C ALA A 348 -1.14 -7.56 -9.61
N GLY A 349 0.08 -7.11 -9.92
CA GLY A 349 0.71 -7.29 -11.23
C GLY A 349 0.97 -8.77 -11.56
N LEU A 350 1.39 -9.57 -10.58
CA LEU A 350 1.53 -11.02 -10.75
C LEU A 350 0.18 -11.70 -11.02
N GLY A 351 -0.88 -11.30 -10.32
CA GLY A 351 -2.25 -11.77 -10.53
C GLY A 351 -2.75 -11.44 -11.94
N ALA A 352 -2.55 -10.20 -12.40
CA ALA A 352 -2.87 -9.80 -13.78
C ALA A 352 -2.14 -10.68 -14.81
N LYS A 353 -0.86 -10.97 -14.59
CA LYS A 353 -0.06 -11.85 -15.45
C LYS A 353 -0.60 -13.28 -15.46
N VAL A 354 -0.94 -13.85 -14.30
CA VAL A 354 -1.47 -15.21 -14.18
C VAL A 354 -2.80 -15.35 -14.94
N VAL A 355 -3.65 -14.33 -14.86
CA VAL A 355 -4.95 -14.29 -15.55
C VAL A 355 -4.81 -14.02 -17.06
N LEU A 356 -3.77 -13.31 -17.47
CA LEU A 356 -3.45 -13.08 -18.88
C LEU A 356 -3.22 -14.41 -19.62
N ILE A 357 -2.49 -15.35 -19.00
CA ILE A 357 -2.07 -16.61 -19.63
C ILE A 357 -2.98 -17.80 -19.32
N SER A 358 -3.99 -17.65 -18.45
CA SER A 358 -4.89 -18.75 -18.05
C SER A 358 -6.36 -18.33 -17.97
N LYS A 359 -7.19 -18.92 -18.83
CA LYS A 359 -8.66 -18.78 -18.78
C LYS A 359 -9.26 -19.43 -17.53
N GLU A 360 -8.62 -20.45 -16.98
CA GLU A 360 -9.04 -21.03 -15.70
C GLU A 360 -8.87 -20.02 -14.57
N MET A 361 -7.75 -19.30 -14.55
CA MET A 361 -7.50 -18.27 -13.55
C MET A 361 -8.43 -17.06 -13.70
N ARG A 362 -8.91 -16.75 -14.92
CA ARG A 362 -10.03 -15.78 -15.10
C ARG A 362 -11.28 -16.20 -14.35
N ARG A 363 -11.69 -17.47 -14.50
CA ARG A 363 -12.86 -18.02 -13.78
C ARG A 363 -12.62 -18.04 -12.27
N LYS A 364 -11.39 -18.38 -11.85
CA LYS A 364 -11.01 -18.35 -10.43
C LYS A 364 -11.08 -16.93 -9.85
N ALA A 365 -10.66 -15.91 -10.60
CA ALA A 365 -10.78 -14.51 -10.19
C ALA A 365 -12.24 -14.13 -9.89
N GLU A 366 -13.16 -14.54 -10.75
CA GLU A 366 -14.60 -14.34 -10.56
C GLU A 366 -15.15 -15.10 -9.35
N GLU A 367 -14.72 -16.34 -9.13
CA GLU A 367 -15.07 -17.11 -7.94
C GLU A 367 -14.59 -16.42 -6.65
N ILE A 368 -13.34 -15.95 -6.64
CA ILE A 368 -12.74 -15.23 -5.50
C ILE A 368 -13.51 -13.95 -5.19
N SER A 369 -13.79 -13.13 -6.20
CA SER A 369 -14.55 -11.89 -6.02
C SER A 369 -15.93 -12.16 -5.40
N LYS A 370 -16.62 -13.22 -5.83
CA LYS A 370 -17.95 -13.60 -5.29
C LYS A 370 -17.91 -14.18 -3.89
N LYS A 371 -16.86 -14.97 -3.56
CA LYS A 371 -16.75 -15.66 -2.26
C LYS A 371 -16.14 -14.81 -1.15
N THR A 372 -15.45 -13.73 -1.51
CA THR A 372 -14.80 -12.86 -0.53
C THR A 372 -15.84 -11.97 0.13
N GLU A 373 -15.99 -12.12 1.44
CA GLU A 373 -16.84 -11.25 2.26
C GLU A 373 -16.17 -9.87 2.39
N TYR A 374 -16.92 -8.80 2.13
CA TYR A 374 -16.44 -7.44 2.39
C TYR A 374 -16.93 -6.95 3.74
N LEU A 375 -16.00 -6.45 4.56
CA LEU A 375 -16.30 -5.76 5.79
C LEU A 375 -16.07 -4.24 5.60
N GLU A 376 -17.15 -3.47 5.72
CA GLU A 376 -17.07 -2.01 5.76
C GLU A 376 -16.48 -1.57 7.10
N LEU A 377 -15.17 -1.30 7.10
CA LEU A 377 -14.39 -1.08 8.31
C LEU A 377 -14.86 0.16 9.08
N ALA A 378 -15.23 1.24 8.37
CA ALA A 378 -15.66 2.48 9.02
C ALA A 378 -17.04 2.36 9.70
N ALA A 379 -17.86 1.40 9.27
CA ALA A 379 -19.17 1.10 9.87
C ALA A 379 -19.08 0.08 11.02
N ASP A 380 -17.91 -0.52 11.24
CA ASP A 380 -17.71 -1.50 12.31
C ASP A 380 -17.77 -0.81 13.70
N PRO A 381 -18.56 -1.33 14.66
CA PRO A 381 -18.73 -0.69 15.97
C PRO A 381 -17.44 -0.62 16.79
N ASP A 382 -16.45 -1.47 16.51
CA ASP A 382 -15.17 -1.49 17.21
C ASP A 382 -14.13 -0.55 16.57
N PHE A 383 -14.40 0.01 15.39
CA PHE A 383 -13.43 0.80 14.61
C PHE A 383 -12.82 1.95 15.40
N LYS A 384 -13.65 2.83 15.96
CA LYS A 384 -13.17 4.04 16.66
C LYS A 384 -12.27 3.69 17.84
N VAL A 385 -12.63 2.66 18.60
CA VAL A 385 -11.89 2.24 19.80
C VAL A 385 -10.57 1.58 19.41
N GLU A 386 -10.61 0.65 18.45
CA GLU A 386 -9.41 -0.06 18.00
C GLU A 386 -8.43 0.90 17.30
N PHE A 387 -8.92 1.83 16.48
CA PHE A 387 -8.10 2.86 15.85
C PHE A 387 -7.41 3.74 16.88
N ALA A 388 -8.16 4.28 17.84
CA ALA A 388 -7.59 5.10 18.91
C ALA A 388 -6.54 4.33 19.74
N HIS A 389 -6.75 3.03 19.98
CA HIS A 389 -5.77 2.18 20.66
C HIS A 389 -4.54 1.89 19.80
N SER A 390 -4.71 1.83 18.47
CA SER A 390 -3.67 1.54 17.50
C SER A 390 -2.77 2.73 17.17
N ILE A 391 -3.12 3.96 17.57
CA ILE A 391 -2.25 5.15 17.39
C ILE A 391 -0.98 5.08 18.26
N TYR A 392 -1.08 4.56 19.49
CA TYR A 392 0.05 4.40 20.41
C TYR A 392 1.11 3.44 19.88
N ILE A 393 2.35 3.50 20.33
CA ILE A 393 3.46 2.64 19.89
C ILE A 393 3.76 1.57 20.95
N PRO A 394 3.62 0.26 20.65
CA PRO A 394 3.00 -0.32 19.45
C PRO A 394 1.47 -0.18 19.41
N HIS A 395 0.85 -0.12 20.59
CA HIS A 395 -0.60 -0.15 20.80
C HIS A 395 -0.89 0.17 22.28
N LYS A 396 -2.10 0.63 22.62
CA LYS A 396 -2.48 0.97 24.01
C LYS A 396 -2.31 -0.20 24.98
N ASN A 397 -2.66 -1.41 24.54
CA ASN A 397 -2.37 -2.65 25.26
C ASN A 397 -1.07 -3.27 24.74
N ILE A 398 0.01 -3.15 25.51
CA ILE A 398 1.33 -3.65 25.12
C ILE A 398 1.47 -5.17 25.24
N ASP A 399 0.62 -5.85 26.01
CA ASP A 399 0.68 -7.32 26.15
C ASP A 399 0.34 -8.03 24.85
N ASN A 400 -0.33 -7.32 23.93
CA ASN A 400 -0.58 -7.78 22.57
C ASN A 400 0.70 -7.80 21.70
N PHE A 401 1.81 -7.23 22.16
CA PHE A 401 3.05 -7.01 21.42
C PHE A 401 4.29 -7.41 22.24
N PRO A 402 4.49 -8.71 22.54
CA PRO A 402 5.63 -9.19 23.32
C PRO A 402 7.01 -8.86 22.71
N THR A 403 7.11 -8.70 21.38
CA THR A 403 8.33 -8.25 20.71
C THR A 403 8.71 -6.84 21.15
N ALA A 404 7.72 -5.96 21.22
CA ALA A 404 7.89 -4.56 21.60
C ALA A 404 8.11 -4.40 23.11
N LYS A 405 7.40 -5.17 23.94
CA LYS A 405 7.42 -5.10 25.41
C LYS A 405 8.82 -5.10 26.05
N LYS A 406 9.83 -5.64 25.36
CA LYS A 406 11.24 -5.67 25.80
C LYS A 406 11.92 -4.30 25.86
N TYR A 407 11.33 -3.27 25.27
CA TYR A 407 11.90 -1.92 25.14
C TYR A 407 11.25 -0.87 26.05
N VAL A 408 10.24 -1.26 26.84
CA VAL A 408 9.59 -0.37 27.82
C VAL A 408 10.46 -0.20 29.06
#